data_AF-A0A4P9WVZ5-F1
#
_entry.id   AF-A0A4P9WVZ5-F1
#
_cell.length_a   1.000
_cell.length_b   1.000
_cell.length_c   1.000
_cell.angle_alpha   90.00
_cell.angle_beta   90.00
_cell.angle_gamma   90.00
#
_symmetry.space_group_name_H-M   'P 1'
#
loop_
_entity.id
_entity.type
_entity.pdbx_description
1 polymer ?
#
loop_
_entity_poly.entity_id
_entity_poly.type
_entity_poly.pdbx_seq_one_letter_code
_entity_poly.pdbx_strand_id
1 'polypeptide(L)'
;LVVYEAGAGNGTLMADVLDYVAATAPAVYATMEYHVIEISGQLRDKQRARAAAKGHTARVAIHASSVLDMHGPPEHRPCFVVGCEIIDNLAHDLVVYDAQTLEPYQGVVLVDEDNNFEEAYEPLASPDLVELLEQRAALGFPNGAQRRSWWDRVRAKLPLAPNVVGREYLPTRLWQLLKVLHRQFPQHRIVLTDFDQLPGAVPGHLGPVVQTRHNGEMVPCQTPLVLPGWFDIFFPTDF
;
A
#
# COMPACT_ATOMS: atom_id res chain seq x y z
N LEU A 1 -22.54 -9.65 -12.81
CA LEU A 1 -21.19 -9.73 -12.17
C LEU A 1 -20.68 -8.30 -12.06
N VAL A 2 -20.30 -7.85 -10.86
CA VAL A 2 -19.79 -6.47 -10.65
C VAL A 2 -18.35 -6.56 -10.19
N VAL A 3 -17.45 -5.85 -10.85
CA VAL A 3 -16.01 -5.81 -10.54
C VAL A 3 -15.60 -4.37 -10.36
N TYR A 4 -14.86 -4.08 -9.29
CA TYR A 4 -14.17 -2.82 -9.05
C TYR A 4 -12.67 -3.09 -9.09
N GLU A 5 -11.96 -2.48 -10.02
CA GLU A 5 -10.50 -2.54 -10.13
C GLU A 5 -9.91 -1.23 -9.62
N ALA A 6 -9.13 -1.29 -8.53
CA ALA A 6 -8.38 -0.15 -8.03
C ALA A 6 -7.02 -0.08 -8.73
N GLY A 7 -6.73 1.05 -9.39
CA GLY A 7 -5.43 1.25 -10.05
C GLY A 7 -5.20 0.34 -11.26
N ALA A 8 -6.10 0.37 -12.25
CA ALA A 8 -6.02 -0.50 -13.43
C ALA A 8 -4.82 -0.26 -14.38
N GLY A 9 -3.92 0.67 -14.04
CA GLY A 9 -2.78 1.06 -14.87
C GLY A 9 -3.22 1.46 -16.27
N ASN A 10 -2.68 0.80 -17.30
CA ASN A 10 -3.10 1.06 -18.69
C ASN A 10 -4.44 0.39 -19.07
N GLY A 11 -5.09 -0.36 -18.16
CA GLY A 11 -6.35 -1.07 -18.40
C GLY A 11 -6.21 -2.40 -19.13
N THR A 12 -5.03 -3.03 -19.06
CA THR A 12 -4.79 -4.33 -19.71
C THR A 12 -5.59 -5.44 -19.02
N LEU A 13 -5.51 -5.55 -17.69
CA LEU A 13 -6.24 -6.56 -16.91
C LEU A 13 -7.75 -6.42 -17.11
N MET A 14 -8.30 -5.21 -17.01
CA MET A 14 -9.69 -4.91 -17.35
C MET A 14 -10.11 -5.52 -18.70
N ALA A 15 -9.35 -5.24 -19.75
CA ALA A 15 -9.67 -5.71 -21.10
C ALA A 15 -9.60 -7.24 -21.18
N ASP A 16 -8.56 -7.85 -20.63
CA ASP A 16 -8.36 -9.30 -20.70
C ASP A 16 -9.43 -10.06 -19.89
N VAL A 17 -9.85 -9.54 -18.73
CA VAL A 17 -10.98 -10.11 -17.96
C VAL A 17 -12.28 -10.02 -18.76
N LEU A 18 -12.56 -8.87 -19.38
CA LEU A 18 -13.79 -8.67 -20.16
C LEU A 18 -13.81 -9.57 -21.41
N ASP A 19 -12.70 -9.67 -22.14
CA ASP A 19 -12.54 -10.57 -23.28
C ASP A 19 -12.75 -12.03 -22.85
N TYR A 20 -12.13 -12.44 -21.75
CA TYR A 20 -12.26 -13.81 -21.22
C TYR A 20 -13.70 -14.15 -20.83
N VAL A 21 -14.38 -13.27 -20.09
CA VAL A 21 -15.78 -13.50 -19.68
C VAL A 21 -16.72 -13.45 -20.88
N ALA A 22 -16.48 -12.56 -21.85
CA ALA A 22 -17.24 -12.52 -23.10
C ALA A 22 -17.14 -13.82 -23.89
N ALA A 23 -15.95 -14.43 -23.95
CA ALA A 23 -15.72 -15.68 -24.66
C ALA A 23 -16.26 -16.91 -23.92
N THR A 24 -16.11 -16.96 -22.59
CA THR A 24 -16.40 -18.17 -21.79
C THR A 24 -17.78 -18.18 -21.15
N ALA A 25 -18.34 -17.01 -20.86
CA ALA A 25 -19.64 -16.86 -20.20
C ALA A 25 -20.44 -15.65 -20.74
N PRO A 26 -20.91 -15.70 -22.00
CA PRO A 26 -21.58 -14.56 -22.66
C PRO A 26 -22.80 -14.02 -21.89
N ALA A 27 -23.57 -14.90 -21.24
CA ALA A 27 -24.72 -14.52 -20.42
C ALA A 27 -24.32 -13.69 -19.19
N VAL A 28 -23.15 -13.98 -18.60
CA VAL A 28 -22.59 -13.19 -17.49
C VAL A 28 -22.08 -11.85 -18.02
N TYR A 29 -21.32 -11.86 -19.13
CA TYR A 29 -20.82 -10.65 -19.77
C TYR A 29 -21.95 -9.66 -20.13
N ALA A 30 -23.10 -10.16 -20.61
CA ALA A 30 -24.25 -9.34 -20.98
C ALA A 30 -24.82 -8.48 -19.84
N THR A 31 -24.54 -8.84 -18.58
CA THR A 31 -24.97 -8.13 -17.36
C THR A 31 -23.78 -7.76 -16.47
N MET A 32 -22.57 -7.80 -17.01
CA MET A 32 -21.36 -7.45 -16.28
C MET A 32 -21.18 -5.94 -16.23
N GLU A 33 -20.73 -5.46 -15.07
CA GLU A 33 -20.30 -4.09 -14.82
C GLU A 33 -18.85 -4.12 -14.33
N TYR A 34 -17.97 -3.40 -15.01
CA TYR A 34 -16.57 -3.27 -14.67
C TYR A 34 -16.27 -1.81 -14.34
N HIS A 35 -15.91 -1.55 -13.10
CA HIS A 35 -15.65 -0.23 -12.57
C HIS A 35 -14.15 -0.07 -12.33
N VAL A 36 -13.53 0.91 -12.97
CA VAL A 36 -12.13 1.27 -12.70
C VAL A 36 -12.11 2.47 -11.76
N ILE A 37 -11.32 2.40 -10.70
CA ILE A 37 -11.08 3.50 -9.76
C ILE A 37 -9.67 4.03 -10.03
N GLU A 38 -9.56 5.22 -10.60
CA GLU A 38 -8.30 5.78 -11.10
C GLU A 38 -8.20 7.29 -10.87
N ILE A 39 -7.11 7.73 -10.23
CA ILE A 39 -6.83 9.14 -9.94
C ILE A 39 -6.23 9.89 -11.15
N SER A 40 -5.45 9.22 -11.99
CA SER A 40 -4.74 9.83 -13.11
C SER A 40 -5.64 10.03 -14.33
N GLY A 41 -5.83 11.29 -14.74
CA GLY A 41 -6.60 11.60 -15.96
C GLY A 41 -6.02 10.94 -17.21
N GLN A 42 -4.69 10.91 -17.35
CA GLN A 42 -4.02 10.30 -18.49
C GLN A 42 -4.25 8.78 -18.55
N LEU A 43 -4.21 8.09 -17.40
CA LEU A 43 -4.51 6.65 -17.35
C LEU A 43 -5.97 6.38 -17.66
N ARG A 44 -6.90 7.20 -17.13
CA ARG A 44 -8.32 7.10 -17.48
C ARG A 44 -8.57 7.21 -18.98
N ASP A 45 -7.88 8.11 -19.67
CA ASP A 45 -8.04 8.26 -21.12
C ASP A 45 -7.52 7.04 -21.88
N LYS A 46 -6.39 6.46 -21.45
CA LYS A 46 -5.88 5.19 -22.00
C LYS A 46 -6.85 4.03 -21.74
N GLN A 47 -7.41 3.94 -20.55
CA GLN A 47 -8.39 2.91 -20.17
C GLN A 47 -9.67 3.02 -21.01
N ARG A 48 -10.20 4.24 -21.22
CA ARG A 48 -11.34 4.49 -22.11
C ARG A 48 -11.04 4.07 -23.55
N ALA A 49 -9.89 4.51 -24.09
CA ALA A 49 -9.47 4.17 -25.44
C ALA A 49 -9.34 2.65 -25.62
N ARG A 50 -8.78 1.96 -24.63
CA ARG A 50 -8.64 0.50 -24.63
C ARG A 50 -9.98 -0.22 -24.56
N ALA A 51 -10.87 0.19 -23.66
CA ALA A 51 -12.23 -0.35 -23.59
C ALA A 51 -12.98 -0.16 -24.91
N ALA A 52 -12.85 1.00 -25.55
CA ALA A 52 -13.44 1.27 -26.86
C ALA A 52 -12.84 0.40 -27.97
N ALA A 53 -11.51 0.28 -28.03
CA ALA A 53 -10.82 -0.55 -29.02
C ALA A 53 -11.19 -2.03 -28.92
N LYS A 54 -11.51 -2.51 -27.70
CA LYS A 54 -11.95 -3.89 -27.43
C LYS A 54 -13.47 -4.07 -27.51
N GLY A 55 -14.25 -3.01 -27.73
CA GLY A 55 -15.71 -3.08 -27.82
C GLY A 55 -16.42 -3.28 -26.47
N HIS A 56 -15.76 -2.93 -25.36
CA HIS A 56 -16.31 -3.09 -24.00
C HIS A 56 -16.85 -1.79 -23.39
N THR A 57 -16.94 -0.68 -24.12
CA THR A 57 -17.38 0.62 -23.59
C THR A 57 -18.68 0.54 -22.78
N ALA A 58 -19.65 -0.26 -23.21
CA ALA A 58 -20.93 -0.42 -22.52
C ALA A 58 -20.85 -1.19 -21.18
N ARG A 59 -19.72 -1.84 -20.89
CA ARG A 59 -19.47 -2.62 -19.67
C ARG A 59 -18.57 -1.90 -18.69
N VAL A 60 -17.93 -0.81 -19.10
CA VAL A 60 -16.87 -0.16 -18.34
C VAL A 60 -17.33 1.21 -17.85
N ALA A 61 -17.20 1.44 -16.55
CA ALA A 61 -17.33 2.75 -15.93
C ALA A 61 -16.00 3.12 -15.26
N ILE A 62 -15.52 4.35 -15.45
CA ILE A 62 -14.23 4.80 -14.92
C ILE A 62 -14.47 5.98 -14.00
N HIS A 63 -14.12 5.80 -12.72
CA HIS A 63 -14.31 6.74 -11.63
C HIS A 63 -13.03 7.52 -11.38
N ALA A 64 -13.13 8.85 -11.42
CA ALA A 64 -12.02 9.76 -11.14
C ALA A 64 -11.87 9.99 -9.63
N SER A 65 -11.48 8.95 -8.89
CA SER A 65 -11.38 8.97 -7.43
C SER A 65 -10.23 8.11 -6.93
N SER A 66 -9.79 8.36 -5.70
CA SER A 66 -8.90 7.45 -4.98
C SER A 66 -9.72 6.33 -4.36
N VAL A 67 -9.19 5.10 -4.35
CA VAL A 67 -9.79 3.98 -3.61
C VAL A 67 -9.81 4.23 -2.10
N LEU A 68 -8.89 5.06 -1.59
CA LEU A 68 -8.86 5.48 -0.18
C LEU A 68 -9.89 6.58 0.15
N ASP A 69 -10.43 7.25 -0.87
CA ASP A 69 -11.30 8.41 -0.70
C ASP A 69 -12.64 8.23 -1.43
N MET A 70 -13.19 7.01 -1.33
CA MET A 70 -14.48 6.70 -1.90
C MET A 70 -15.61 7.23 -1.01
N HIS A 71 -16.39 8.14 -1.58
CA HIS A 71 -17.58 8.76 -0.98
C HIS A 71 -18.84 8.35 -1.74
N GLY A 72 -19.98 8.39 -1.05
CA GLY A 72 -21.28 8.06 -1.62
C GLY A 72 -21.94 6.85 -0.96
N PRO A 73 -23.09 6.41 -1.49
CA PRO A 73 -23.79 5.26 -0.97
C PRO A 73 -22.96 3.97 -1.18
N PRO A 74 -22.92 3.07 -0.19
CA PRO A 74 -22.25 1.78 -0.33
C PRO A 74 -22.84 0.92 -1.46
N GLU A 75 -21.98 0.14 -2.11
CA GLU A 75 -22.39 -0.91 -3.03
C GLU A 75 -22.83 -2.15 -2.24
N HIS A 76 -24.15 -2.34 -2.17
CA HIS A 76 -24.75 -3.46 -1.44
C HIS A 76 -24.84 -4.74 -2.26
N ARG A 77 -24.54 -4.71 -3.57
CA ARG A 77 -24.52 -5.93 -4.40
C ARG A 77 -23.24 -6.74 -4.11
N PRO A 78 -23.29 -8.07 -4.20
CA PRO A 78 -22.08 -8.89 -4.23
C PRO A 78 -21.18 -8.47 -5.40
N CYS A 79 -19.95 -8.07 -5.08
CA CYS A 79 -18.98 -7.59 -6.06
C CYS A 79 -17.58 -8.14 -5.77
N PHE A 80 -16.71 -8.04 -6.78
CA PHE A 80 -15.28 -8.26 -6.60
C PHE A 80 -14.57 -6.91 -6.50
N VAL A 81 -13.63 -6.79 -5.57
CA VAL A 81 -12.67 -5.69 -5.53
C VAL A 81 -11.31 -6.28 -5.87
N VAL A 82 -10.72 -5.80 -6.96
CA VAL A 82 -9.47 -6.29 -7.53
C VAL A 82 -8.42 -5.19 -7.38
N GLY A 83 -7.24 -5.56 -6.88
CA GLY A 83 -6.07 -4.68 -6.82
C GLY A 83 -4.81 -5.47 -7.15
N CYS A 84 -4.11 -5.09 -8.20
CA CYS A 84 -2.87 -5.74 -8.63
C CYS A 84 -1.74 -4.73 -8.53
N GLU A 85 -0.72 -5.05 -7.72
CA GLU A 85 0.47 -4.20 -7.50
C GLU A 85 0.07 -2.77 -7.09
N ILE A 86 -0.80 -2.69 -6.09
CA ILE A 86 -1.32 -1.42 -5.57
C ILE A 86 -0.99 -1.23 -4.09
N ILE A 87 -0.90 -2.31 -3.31
CA ILE A 87 -0.75 -2.22 -1.86
C ILE A 87 0.70 -2.07 -1.42
N ASP A 88 1.66 -2.54 -2.24
CA ASP A 88 3.08 -2.23 -2.11
C ASP A 88 3.41 -0.74 -2.23
N ASN A 89 2.62 -0.01 -3.00
CA ASN A 89 2.75 1.43 -3.20
C ASN A 89 2.03 2.26 -2.10
N LEU A 90 1.31 1.61 -1.19
CA LEU A 90 0.64 2.31 -0.09
C LEU A 90 1.65 2.71 0.99
N ALA A 91 1.55 3.95 1.46
CA ALA A 91 2.46 4.47 2.47
C ALA A 91 2.38 3.68 3.78
N HIS A 92 3.55 3.43 4.37
CA HIS A 92 3.71 2.84 5.69
C HIS A 92 4.26 3.88 6.66
N ASP A 93 3.84 3.80 7.92
CA ASP A 93 4.44 4.56 9.00
C ASP A 93 5.60 3.79 9.60
N LEU A 94 6.69 4.50 9.91
CA LEU A 94 7.82 3.94 10.63
C LEU A 94 7.52 3.93 12.14
N VAL A 95 7.67 2.78 12.79
CA VAL A 95 7.62 2.64 14.24
C VAL A 95 8.94 2.10 14.76
N VAL A 96 9.41 2.69 15.84
CA VAL A 96 10.56 2.24 16.62
C VAL A 96 10.18 2.16 18.10
N TYR A 97 11.02 1.54 18.91
CA TYR A 97 10.77 1.33 20.32
C TYR A 97 11.92 1.86 21.15
N ASP A 98 11.64 2.49 22.28
CA ASP A 98 12.67 2.85 23.25
C ASP A 98 13.43 1.59 23.70
N ALA A 99 14.75 1.66 23.71
CA ALA A 99 15.60 0.51 23.99
C ALA A 99 15.43 -0.05 25.42
N GLN A 100 14.98 0.80 26.37
CA GLN A 100 14.81 0.50 27.79
C GLN A 100 13.35 0.25 28.16
N THR A 101 12.44 1.19 27.86
CA THR A 101 11.03 1.11 28.25
C THR A 101 10.20 0.26 27.31
N LEU A 102 10.68 0.03 26.07
CA LEU A 102 9.95 -0.61 24.98
C LEU A 102 8.68 0.14 24.57
N GLU A 103 8.56 1.42 24.93
CA GLU A 103 7.46 2.26 24.48
C GLU A 103 7.63 2.58 22.98
N PRO A 104 6.54 2.55 22.20
CA PRO A 104 6.60 2.85 20.78
C PRO A 104 6.74 4.36 20.53
N TYR A 105 7.48 4.70 19.47
CA TYR A 105 7.63 6.04 18.90
C TYR A 105 7.39 5.95 17.39
N GLN A 106 6.79 7.00 16.81
CA GLN A 106 6.59 7.11 15.37
C GLN A 106 7.73 7.90 14.74
N GLY A 107 8.17 7.46 13.55
CA GLY A 107 9.17 8.14 12.75
C GLY A 107 8.57 9.35 12.04
N VAL A 108 9.31 10.45 12.05
CA VAL A 108 9.01 11.67 11.30
C VAL A 108 10.22 12.09 10.49
N VAL A 109 9.97 12.77 9.37
CA VAL A 109 11.02 13.34 8.53
C VAL A 109 11.12 14.83 8.84
N LEU A 110 12.28 15.24 9.34
CA LEU A 110 12.64 16.65 9.49
C LEU A 110 13.27 17.14 8.19
N VAL A 111 12.96 18.37 7.81
CA VAL A 111 13.53 19.05 6.65
C VAL A 111 14.23 20.30 7.17
N ASP A 112 15.54 20.40 6.91
CA ASP A 112 16.31 21.59 7.28
C ASP A 112 16.17 22.72 6.24
N GLU A 113 16.83 23.85 6.50
CA GLU A 113 16.79 25.03 5.61
C GLU A 113 17.44 24.77 4.23
N ASP A 114 18.33 23.77 4.15
CA ASP A 114 19.03 23.36 2.93
C ASP A 114 18.28 22.26 2.15
N ASN A 115 17.10 21.85 2.61
CA ASN A 115 16.29 20.72 2.11
C ASN A 115 16.96 19.34 2.27
N ASN A 116 17.82 19.18 3.28
CA ASN A 116 18.25 17.84 3.70
C ASN A 116 17.17 17.21 4.58
N PHE A 117 17.05 15.90 4.46
CA PHE A 117 16.09 15.09 5.20
C PHE A 117 16.79 14.35 6.33
N GLU A 118 16.24 14.46 7.55
CA GLU A 118 16.69 13.70 8.71
C GLU A 118 15.52 12.90 9.31
N GLU A 119 15.79 11.67 9.75
CA GLU A 119 14.83 10.86 10.50
C GLU A 119 14.87 11.28 11.97
N ALA A 120 13.70 11.59 12.54
CA ALA A 120 13.52 11.81 13.96
C ALA A 120 12.34 10.98 14.49
N TYR A 121 12.16 10.96 15.81
CA TYR A 121 11.12 10.17 16.46
C TYR A 121 10.33 11.02 17.45
N GLU A 122 9.02 10.81 17.48
CA GLU A 122 8.11 11.44 18.41
C GLU A 122 7.16 10.42 19.05
N PRO A 123 6.56 10.72 20.22
CA PRO A 123 5.55 9.85 20.80
C PRO A 123 4.41 9.58 19.81
N LEU A 124 3.81 8.38 19.87
CA LEU A 124 2.68 8.05 19.00
C LEU A 124 1.54 9.03 19.18
N ALA A 125 1.16 9.68 18.08
CA ALA A 125 0.07 10.64 18.04
C ALA A 125 -0.95 10.34 16.92
N SER A 126 -0.55 9.57 15.90
CA SER A 126 -1.41 9.29 14.74
C SER A 126 -2.52 8.28 15.10
N PRO A 127 -3.82 8.66 15.04
CA PRO A 127 -4.92 7.80 15.49
C PRO A 127 -5.01 6.47 14.73
N ASP A 128 -4.79 6.48 13.41
CA ASP A 128 -4.85 5.27 12.60
C ASP A 128 -3.70 4.31 12.91
N LEU A 129 -2.52 4.83 13.23
CA LEU A 129 -1.35 4.04 13.61
C LEU A 129 -1.53 3.41 14.98
N VAL A 130 -2.06 4.18 15.94
CA VAL A 130 -2.41 3.68 17.28
C VAL A 130 -3.44 2.56 17.16
N GLU A 131 -4.52 2.79 16.42
CA GLU A 131 -5.56 1.77 16.19
C GLU A 131 -4.96 0.51 15.55
N LEU A 132 -4.11 0.66 14.51
CA LEU A 132 -3.47 -0.48 13.86
C LEU A 132 -2.60 -1.29 14.83
N LEU A 133 -1.81 -0.64 15.67
CA LEU A 133 -0.99 -1.31 16.68
C LEU A 133 -1.83 -2.05 17.72
N GLU A 134 -2.92 -1.44 18.19
CA GLU A 134 -3.87 -2.07 19.12
C GLU A 134 -4.50 -3.32 18.50
N GLN A 135 -4.95 -3.24 17.24
CA GLN A 135 -5.53 -4.39 16.53
C GLN A 135 -4.50 -5.50 16.32
N ARG A 136 -3.27 -5.15 15.90
CA ARG A 136 -2.17 -6.12 15.75
C ARG A 136 -1.87 -6.82 17.08
N ALA A 137 -1.81 -6.08 18.18
CA ALA A 137 -1.61 -6.65 19.52
C ALA A 137 -2.76 -7.57 19.95
N ALA A 138 -4.00 -7.17 19.72
CA ALA A 138 -5.19 -7.97 20.05
C ALA A 138 -5.25 -9.30 19.26
N LEU A 139 -4.77 -9.28 18.01
CA LEU A 139 -4.68 -10.46 17.15
C LEU A 139 -3.40 -11.30 17.38
N GLY A 140 -2.51 -10.86 18.28
CA GLY A 140 -1.28 -11.57 18.62
C GLY A 140 -0.15 -11.45 17.60
N PHE A 141 -0.18 -10.45 16.72
CA PHE A 141 0.93 -10.17 15.82
C PHE A 141 2.14 -9.65 16.60
N PRO A 142 3.35 -10.18 16.36
CA PRO A 142 4.53 -9.71 17.07
C PRO A 142 4.98 -8.34 16.56
N ASN A 143 5.26 -7.45 17.49
CA ASN A 143 5.75 -6.10 17.23
C ASN A 143 7.29 -6.05 17.14
N GLY A 144 7.81 -4.90 16.71
CA GLY A 144 9.25 -4.70 16.55
C GLY A 144 10.05 -4.88 17.84
N ALA A 145 9.51 -4.50 19.00
CA ALA A 145 10.14 -4.74 20.30
C ALA A 145 10.29 -6.24 20.63
N GLN A 146 9.31 -7.07 20.25
CA GLN A 146 9.34 -8.52 20.44
C GLN A 146 10.28 -9.21 19.45
N ARG A 147 10.52 -8.61 18.28
CA ARG A 147 11.43 -9.11 17.24
C ARG A 147 12.91 -8.79 17.49
N ARG A 148 13.24 -8.10 18.59
CA ARG A 148 14.64 -7.78 18.96
C ARG A 148 15.49 -9.04 19.07
N SER A 149 16.65 -9.01 18.44
CA SER A 149 17.64 -10.07 18.61
C SER A 149 18.22 -10.05 20.02
N TRP A 150 18.80 -11.18 20.44
CA TRP A 150 19.51 -11.24 21.72
C TRP A 150 20.71 -10.28 21.74
N TRP A 151 21.35 -10.04 20.59
CA TRP A 151 22.41 -9.06 20.43
C TRP A 151 21.94 -7.64 20.72
N ASP A 152 20.72 -7.27 20.30
CA ASP A 152 20.13 -5.95 20.58
C ASP A 152 19.89 -5.73 22.08
N ARG A 153 19.64 -6.81 22.83
CA ARG A 153 19.51 -6.74 24.30
C ARG A 153 20.85 -6.52 24.99
N VAL A 154 21.92 -7.09 24.45
CA VAL A 154 23.28 -6.89 24.98
C VAL A 154 23.80 -5.51 24.61
N ARG A 155 23.64 -5.09 23.34
CA ARG A 155 24.10 -3.78 22.86
C ARG A 155 23.41 -2.61 23.57
N ALA A 156 22.13 -2.74 23.92
CA ALA A 156 21.39 -1.73 24.69
C ALA A 156 22.02 -1.39 26.06
N LYS A 157 22.93 -2.22 26.57
CA LYS A 157 23.63 -2.01 27.86
C LYS A 157 25.04 -1.41 27.71
N LEU A 158 25.51 -1.20 26.48
CA LEU A 158 26.83 -0.62 26.22
C LEU A 158 26.78 0.92 26.23
N PRO A 159 27.88 1.60 26.57
CA PRO A 159 27.98 3.05 26.36
C PRO A 159 27.81 3.36 24.86
N LEU A 160 27.09 4.44 24.55
CA LEU A 160 26.71 4.85 23.17
C LEU A 160 25.77 3.86 22.46
N ALA A 161 24.99 3.07 23.21
CA ALA A 161 23.95 2.24 22.63
C ALA A 161 22.90 3.09 21.88
N PRO A 162 22.32 2.56 20.78
CA PRO A 162 21.13 3.16 20.18
C PRO A 162 20.04 3.33 21.22
N ASN A 163 19.41 4.50 21.24
CA ASN A 163 18.26 4.80 22.09
C ASN A 163 16.99 4.08 21.61
N VAL A 164 16.94 3.66 20.35
CA VAL A 164 15.81 2.96 19.75
C VAL A 164 16.16 1.59 19.19
N VAL A 165 15.18 0.72 19.13
CA VAL A 165 15.28 -0.68 18.66
C VAL A 165 13.99 -1.10 17.94
N GLY A 166 14.01 -2.28 17.31
CA GLY A 166 12.78 -2.90 16.81
C GLY A 166 12.11 -2.11 15.69
N ARG A 167 12.90 -1.51 14.81
CA ARG A 167 12.39 -0.73 13.68
C ARG A 167 11.50 -1.57 12.76
N GLU A 168 10.28 -1.11 12.54
CA GLU A 168 9.31 -1.74 11.65
C GLU A 168 8.48 -0.70 10.88
N TYR A 169 8.06 -1.07 9.69
CA TYR A 169 7.19 -0.26 8.84
C TYR A 169 5.80 -0.88 8.84
N LEU A 170 4.80 -0.10 9.21
CA LEU A 170 3.43 -0.57 9.39
C LEU A 170 2.51 -0.08 8.28
N PRO A 171 1.68 -0.96 7.69
CA PRO A 171 0.88 -0.66 6.51
C PRO A 171 -0.38 0.16 6.84
N THR A 172 -0.22 1.35 7.44
CA THR A 172 -1.35 2.18 7.92
C THR A 172 -2.31 2.57 6.80
N ARG A 173 -1.81 2.83 5.58
CA ARG A 173 -2.69 3.12 4.44
C ARG A 173 -3.47 1.89 3.95
N LEU A 174 -2.90 0.70 4.06
CA LEU A 174 -3.65 -0.54 3.82
C LEU A 174 -4.73 -0.75 4.88
N TRP A 175 -4.43 -0.46 6.16
CA TRP A 175 -5.43 -0.49 7.23
C TRP A 175 -6.62 0.44 6.92
N GLN A 176 -6.34 1.67 6.49
CA GLN A 176 -7.37 2.61 6.04
C GLN A 176 -8.13 2.08 4.81
N LEU A 177 -7.45 1.49 3.83
CA LEU A 177 -8.08 0.87 2.67
C LEU A 177 -9.08 -0.21 3.09
N LEU A 178 -8.68 -1.12 3.98
CA LEU A 178 -9.57 -2.19 4.47
C LEU A 178 -10.82 -1.61 5.16
N LYS A 179 -10.69 -0.53 5.94
CA LYS A 179 -11.83 0.19 6.52
C LYS A 179 -12.75 0.79 5.45
N VAL A 180 -12.17 1.40 4.40
CA VAL A 180 -12.94 1.94 3.26
C VAL A 180 -13.66 0.83 2.52
N LEU A 181 -13.01 -0.30 2.24
CA LEU A 181 -13.61 -1.44 1.56
C LEU A 181 -14.75 -2.05 2.37
N HIS A 182 -14.57 -2.20 3.68
CA HIS A 182 -15.62 -2.68 4.57
C HIS A 182 -16.85 -1.76 4.57
N ARG A 183 -16.62 -0.44 4.60
CA ARG A 183 -17.69 0.57 4.58
C ARG A 183 -18.41 0.65 3.23
N GLN A 184 -17.64 0.75 2.14
CA GLN A 184 -18.18 1.04 0.81
C GLN A 184 -18.62 -0.19 0.02
N PHE A 185 -18.08 -1.37 0.35
CA PHE A 185 -18.41 -2.60 -0.33
C PHE A 185 -18.67 -3.73 0.69
N PRO A 186 -19.71 -3.65 1.53
CA PRO A 186 -19.92 -4.60 2.62
C PRO A 186 -20.06 -6.08 2.19
N GLN A 187 -20.34 -6.35 0.91
CA GLN A 187 -20.43 -7.70 0.34
C GLN A 187 -19.32 -8.03 -0.68
N HIS A 188 -18.20 -7.32 -0.62
CA HIS A 188 -17.09 -7.57 -1.55
C HIS A 188 -16.40 -8.91 -1.31
N ARG A 189 -15.82 -9.43 -2.39
CA ARG A 189 -14.76 -10.43 -2.36
C ARG A 189 -13.50 -9.77 -2.87
N ILE A 190 -12.49 -9.70 -2.03
CA ILE A 190 -11.22 -9.05 -2.39
C ILE A 190 -10.31 -10.02 -3.13
N VAL A 191 -9.65 -9.53 -4.18
CA VAL A 191 -8.58 -10.23 -4.90
C VAL A 191 -7.41 -9.26 -4.98
N LEU A 192 -6.36 -9.55 -4.23
CA LEU A 192 -5.13 -8.77 -4.21
C LEU A 192 -3.97 -9.61 -4.71
N THR A 193 -3.08 -8.99 -5.49
CA THR A 193 -1.82 -9.60 -5.91
C THR A 193 -0.71 -8.58 -5.70
N ASP A 194 0.34 -8.98 -4.99
CA ASP A 194 1.45 -8.10 -4.67
C ASP A 194 2.68 -8.93 -4.24
N PHE A 195 3.83 -8.27 -4.02
CA PHE A 195 5.08 -8.90 -3.63
C PHE A 195 5.19 -9.02 -2.11
N ASP A 196 5.35 -10.25 -1.60
CA ASP A 196 5.58 -10.53 -0.18
C ASP A 196 7.05 -10.31 0.24
N GLN A 197 7.97 -10.28 -0.73
CA GLN A 197 9.39 -10.03 -0.52
C GLN A 197 9.98 -9.15 -1.59
N LEU A 198 10.75 -8.14 -1.16
CA LEU A 198 11.48 -7.24 -2.02
C LEU A 198 12.98 -7.26 -1.62
N PRO A 199 13.88 -7.80 -2.48
CA PRO A 199 15.30 -7.83 -2.15
C PRO A 199 15.90 -6.43 -2.15
N GLY A 200 16.83 -6.17 -1.24
CA GLY A 200 17.49 -4.86 -1.14
C GLY A 200 16.67 -3.79 -0.40
N ALA A 201 15.69 -4.19 0.41
CA ALA A 201 14.96 -3.30 1.29
C ALA A 201 15.88 -2.56 2.28
N VAL A 202 15.52 -1.32 2.60
CA VAL A 202 16.17 -0.56 3.67
C VAL A 202 16.00 -1.28 5.02
N PRO A 203 16.89 -1.07 6.00
CA PRO A 203 16.82 -1.77 7.29
C PRO A 203 15.47 -1.61 7.97
N GLY A 204 14.98 -2.65 8.65
CA GLY A 204 13.69 -2.66 9.35
C GLY A 204 12.79 -3.81 8.93
N HIS A 205 11.90 -4.24 9.82
CA HIS A 205 10.85 -5.20 9.45
C HIS A 205 9.89 -4.55 8.46
N LEU A 206 9.58 -5.25 7.35
CA LEU A 206 8.79 -4.73 6.22
C LEU A 206 9.35 -3.43 5.61
N GLY A 207 10.68 -3.26 5.66
CA GLY A 207 11.35 -2.10 5.09
C GLY A 207 11.07 -1.93 3.60
N PRO A 208 10.97 -0.68 3.11
CA PRO A 208 10.74 -0.43 1.70
C PRO A 208 11.98 -0.71 0.86
N VAL A 209 11.78 -1.08 -0.40
CA VAL A 209 12.77 -0.89 -1.46
C VAL A 209 12.61 0.52 -2.01
N VAL A 210 13.72 1.25 -2.04
CA VAL A 210 13.79 2.61 -2.58
C VAL A 210 14.73 2.56 -3.77
N GLN A 211 14.27 3.00 -4.93
CA GLN A 211 15.06 2.89 -6.16
C GLN A 211 14.75 4.02 -7.14
N THR A 212 15.71 4.34 -8.00
CA THR A 212 15.50 5.26 -9.12
C THR A 212 16.08 4.67 -10.39
N ARG A 213 15.60 5.15 -11.54
CA ARG A 213 16.08 4.71 -12.84
C ARG A 213 17.16 5.66 -13.34
N HIS A 214 18.38 5.15 -13.50
CA HIS A 214 19.50 5.89 -14.05
C HIS A 214 20.06 5.17 -15.28
N ASN A 215 20.13 5.85 -16.43
CA ASN A 215 20.58 5.27 -17.71
C ASN A 215 19.91 3.94 -18.11
N GLY A 216 18.64 3.76 -17.72
CA GLY A 216 17.88 2.55 -18.02
C GLY A 216 18.00 1.46 -16.96
N GLU A 217 18.94 1.56 -16.02
CA GLU A 217 19.16 0.61 -14.93
C GLU A 217 18.50 1.09 -13.62
N MET A 218 18.09 0.14 -12.79
CA MET A 218 17.54 0.43 -11.46
C MET A 218 18.68 0.53 -10.45
N VAL A 219 18.75 1.67 -9.76
CA VAL A 219 19.77 1.95 -8.74
C VAL A 219 19.09 1.98 -7.37
N PRO A 220 19.41 1.04 -6.46
CA PRO A 220 18.82 1.00 -5.13
C PRO A 220 19.41 2.09 -4.22
N CYS A 221 18.59 2.56 -3.29
CA CYS A 221 18.96 3.51 -2.24
C CYS A 221 18.93 2.82 -0.88
N GLN A 222 19.76 3.32 0.04
CA GLN A 222 19.89 2.74 1.40
C GLN A 222 18.94 3.37 2.42
N THR A 223 18.18 4.40 2.02
CA THR A 223 17.30 5.19 2.88
C THR A 223 16.05 5.64 2.11
N PRO A 224 14.88 5.75 2.76
CA PRO A 224 13.70 6.39 2.17
C PRO A 224 13.77 7.93 2.20
N LEU A 225 14.79 8.51 2.85
CA LEU A 225 15.04 9.95 2.91
C LEU A 225 15.65 10.45 1.60
N VAL A 226 14.84 10.45 0.54
CA VAL A 226 15.23 10.81 -0.83
C VAL A 226 14.38 11.96 -1.35
N LEU A 227 14.84 12.61 -2.43
CA LEU A 227 14.10 13.71 -3.04
C LEU A 227 12.69 13.25 -3.48
N PRO A 228 11.61 13.90 -3.00
CA PRO A 228 10.25 13.52 -3.35
C PRO A 228 10.01 13.56 -4.87
N GLY A 229 9.39 12.50 -5.40
CA GLY A 229 8.99 12.40 -6.80
C GLY A 229 10.09 11.90 -7.76
N TRP A 230 11.30 11.61 -7.29
CA TRP A 230 12.42 11.11 -8.11
C TRP A 230 12.72 9.62 -7.93
N PHE A 231 12.18 9.03 -6.87
CA PHE A 231 12.44 7.66 -6.47
C PHE A 231 11.12 6.93 -6.28
N ASP A 232 11.11 5.69 -6.72
CA ASP A 232 10.02 4.77 -6.47
C ASP A 232 10.26 4.08 -5.12
N ILE A 233 9.21 3.99 -4.30
CA ILE A 233 9.24 3.40 -2.96
C ILE A 233 8.14 2.35 -2.89
N PHE A 234 8.54 1.10 -2.63
CA PHE A 234 7.64 -0.05 -2.53
C PHE A 234 7.87 -0.77 -1.21
N PHE A 235 6.80 -1.23 -0.59
CA PHE A 235 6.86 -2.01 0.65
C PHE A 235 6.49 -3.47 0.37
N PRO A 236 7.18 -4.45 0.98
CA PRO A 236 6.76 -5.84 0.91
C PRO A 236 5.41 -6.00 1.62
N THR A 237 4.52 -6.79 1.03
CA THR A 237 3.19 -7.05 1.57
C THR A 237 3.22 -8.13 2.64
N ASP A 238 2.68 -7.81 3.82
CA ASP A 238 2.38 -8.75 4.92
C ASP A 238 0.94 -9.25 4.75
N PHE A 239 0.74 -10.30 3.93
CA PHE A 239 -0.56 -10.93 3.62
C PHE A 239 -1.19 -11.64 4.84
#